data_AF-A0A5C8ZVR9-F1
#
_entry.id   AF-A0A5C8ZVR9-F1
#
_cell.length_a   1.000
_cell.length_b   1.000
_cell.length_c   1.000
_cell.angle_alpha   90.00
_cell.angle_beta   90.00
_cell.angle_gamma   90.00
#
_symmetry.space_group_name_H-M   'P 1'
#
loop_
_entity.id
_entity.type
_entity.pdbx_description
1 polymer ?
#
loop_
_entity_poly.entity_id
_entity_poly.type
_entity_poly.pdbx_seq_one_letter_code
_entity_poly.pdbx_strand_id
1 'polypeptide(L)' 'MGLGGISIWQLVIILAIVVMLFGTKRLRNIGGDLGSAVRGFRDSMKEDGQDVPAENAEEPGKA' A
#
# COMPACT_ATOMS: atom_id res chain seq x y z
N MET A 1 -8.43 26.98 3.88
CA MET A 1 -7.83 26.16 2.81
C MET A 1 -6.72 25.29 3.42
N GLY A 2 -7.08 24.33 4.26
CA GLY A 2 -6.14 23.39 4.84
C GLY A 2 -6.11 22.09 4.04
N LEU A 3 -5.07 21.28 4.24
CA LEU A 3 -4.88 19.94 3.65
C LEU A 3 -5.94 18.90 4.09
N GLY A 4 -7.11 19.33 4.57
CA GLY A 4 -8.25 18.49 4.96
C GLY A 4 -9.32 18.34 3.87
N GLY A 5 -9.08 18.87 2.67
CA GLY A 5 -10.01 18.80 1.53
C GLY A 5 -9.73 17.66 0.54
N ILE A 6 -8.63 16.91 0.72
CA ILE A 6 -8.32 15.75 -0.13
C ILE A 6 -9.19 14.60 0.35
N SER A 7 -10.35 14.45 -0.29
CA SER A 7 -11.24 13.33 -0.03
C SER A 7 -10.60 12.04 -0.53
N ILE A 8 -10.77 10.94 0.20
CA ILE A 8 -10.33 9.59 -0.22
C ILE A 8 -10.82 9.28 -1.64
N TRP A 9 -12.02 9.75 -2.00
CA TRP A 9 -12.59 9.62 -3.34
C TRP A 9 -11.76 10.31 -4.44
N GLN A 10 -11.15 11.46 -4.15
CA GLN A 10 -10.28 12.15 -5.10
C GLN A 10 -8.97 11.39 -5.30
N LEU A 11 -8.39 10.81 -4.23
CA LEU A 11 -7.19 9.99 -4.32
C LEU A 11 -7.41 8.75 -5.20
N VAL A 12 -8.57 8.09 -5.08
CA VAL A 12 -8.92 6.95 -5.93
C VAL A 12 -9.03 7.34 -7.41
N ILE A 13 -9.65 8.48 -7.71
CA ILE A 13 -9.76 9.00 -9.09
C ILE A 13 -8.38 9.30 -9.66
N ILE A 14 -7.51 9.97 -8.89
CA ILE A 14 -6.13 10.27 -9.31
C ILE A 14 -5.36 8.97 -9.54
N LEU A 15 -5.47 8.00 -8.64
CA LEU A 15 -4.84 6.69 -8.78
C LEU A 15 -5.31 5.97 -10.05
N ALA A 16 -6.61 6.01 -10.36
CA ALA A 16 -7.15 5.41 -11.57
C ALA A 16 -6.55 6.04 -12.84
N ILE A 17 -6.39 7.36 -12.86
CA ILE A 17 -5.74 8.07 -13.99
C ILE A 17 -4.28 7.64 -14.11
N VAL A 18 -3.53 7.61 -13.01
CA VAL A 18 -2.13 7.18 -13.01
C VAL A 18 -2.00 5.74 -13.53
N VAL A 19 -2.87 4.84 -13.07
CA VAL A 19 -2.90 3.45 -13.56
C VAL A 19 -3.22 3.38 -15.05
N MET A 20 -4.12 4.22 -15.56
CA MET A 20 -4.48 4.25 -16.97
C MET A 20 -3.35 4.80 -17.86
N LEU A 21 -2.60 5.79 -17.39
CA LEU A 21 -1.47 6.38 -18.11
C LEU A 21 -0.24 5.46 -18.15
N PHE A 22 0.12 4.89 -17.00
CA PHE A 22 1.30 4.04 -16.88
C PHE A 22 1.03 2.58 -17.23
N GLY A 23 -0.25 2.16 -17.19
CA GLY A 23 -0.67 0.77 -17.33
C GLY A 23 -0.39 -0.06 -16.07
N THR A 24 -1.24 -1.04 -15.81
CA THR A 24 -1.12 -1.94 -14.65
C THR A 24 0.17 -2.76 -14.67
N LYS A 25 0.73 -3.05 -15.85
CA LYS A 25 1.95 -3.87 -16.00
C LYS A 25 3.21 -3.17 -15.50
N ARG A 26 3.38 -1.87 -15.83
CA ARG A 26 4.51 -1.06 -15.32
C ARG A 26 4.38 -0.83 -13.82
N LEU A 27 3.17 -0.50 -13.37
CA LEU A 27 2.90 -0.24 -11.96
C LEU A 27 3.09 -1.50 -11.10
N ARG A 28 2.75 -2.68 -11.61
CA ARG A 28 2.99 -3.97 -10.93
C ARG A 28 4.46 -4.35 -10.85
N ASN A 29 5.22 -4.15 -11.94
CA ASN A 29 6.65 -4.46 -11.94
C ASN A 29 7.39 -3.56 -10.94
N ILE A 30 7.19 -2.24 -11.03
CA ILE A 30 7.83 -1.27 -10.11
C ILE A 30 7.27 -1.41 -8.69
N GLY A 31 5.96 -1.62 -8.55
CA GLY A 31 5.31 -1.80 -7.25
C GLY A 31 5.73 -3.09 -6.54
N GLY A 32 6.06 -4.16 -7.28
CA GLY A 32 6.63 -5.39 -6.71
C GLY A 32 8.02 -5.17 -6.10
N ASP A 33 8.89 -4.47 -6.82
CA ASP A 33 10.26 -4.16 -6.38
C ASP A 33 10.25 -3.22 -5.16
N LEU A 34 9.47 -2.13 -5.25
CA LEU A 34 9.31 -1.19 -4.14
C LEU A 34 8.59 -1.81 -2.94
N GLY A 35 7.55 -2.61 -3.19
CA GLY A 35 6.79 -3.29 -2.14
C GLY A 35 7.63 -4.30 -1.38
N SER A 36 8.53 -5.02 -2.06
CA SER A 36 9.44 -5.97 -1.42
C SER A 36 10.46 -5.25 -0.53
N ALA A 37 11.00 -4.12 -0.97
CA ALA A 37 11.90 -3.29 -0.17
C ALA A 37 11.21 -2.71 1.09
N VAL A 38 9.99 -2.19 0.93
CA VAL A 38 9.20 -1.67 2.07
C VAL A 38 8.78 -2.78 3.03
N ARG A 39 8.49 -3.99 2.52
CA ARG A 39 8.17 -5.15 3.36
C ARG A 39 9.34 -5.55 4.25
N GLY A 40 10.55 -5.68 3.69
CA GLY A 40 11.75 -5.95 4.48
C GLY A 40 12.00 -4.88 5.55
N PHE A 41 11.78 -3.61 5.21
CA PHE A 41 11.88 -2.50 6.18
C PHE A 41 10.85 -2.60 7.31
N ARG A 42 9.59 -2.91 6.99
CA ARG A 42 8.53 -3.12 8.01
C ARG A 42 8.83 -4.33 8.90
N ASP A 43 9.34 -5.41 8.32
CA ASP A 43 9.65 -6.64 9.05
C ASP A 43 10.83 -6.41 10.01
N SER A 44 11.91 -5.74 9.57
CA SER A 44 13.02 -5.36 10.47
C SER A 44 12.60 -4.38 11.57
N MET A 45 11.70 -3.43 11.27
CA MET A 45 11.17 -2.51 12.29
C MET A 45 10.29 -3.20 13.35
N LYS A 46 9.61 -4.29 12.99
CA LYS A 46 8.85 -5.11 13.93
C LYS A 46 9.79 -5.95 14.82
N GLU A 47 10.91 -6.42 14.28
CA GLU A 47 11.90 -7.21 15.02
C GLU A 47 12.64 -6.36 16.06
N ASP A 48 12.84 -5.06 15.81
CA ASP A 48 13.48 -4.09 16.73
C ASP A 48 12.58 -3.59 17.88
N GLY A 49 11.45 -4.27 18.17
CA GLY A 49 10.71 -4.10 19.43
C GLY A 49 9.68 -2.97 19.48
N GLN A 50 9.23 -2.45 18.32
CA GLN A 50 7.99 -1.68 18.26
C GLN A 50 6.85 -2.60 17.83
N ASP A 51 6.15 -3.18 18.81
CA ASP A 51 4.87 -3.87 18.63
C ASP A 51 3.80 -2.87 18.11
N VAL A 52 3.86 -2.54 16.83
CA VAL A 52 2.71 -1.98 16.12
C VAL A 52 1.73 -3.13 15.89
N PRO A 53 0.55 -3.16 16.52
CA PRO A 53 -0.40 -4.24 16.34
C PRO A 53 -0.79 -4.26 14.87
N ALA A 54 -0.35 -5.29 14.17
CA ALA A 54 -0.81 -5.58 12.81
C ALA A 54 -2.22 -6.15 12.93
N GLU A 55 -3.18 -5.27 13.18
CA GLU A 55 -4.58 -5.62 13.12
C GLU A 55 -4.94 -5.97 11.66
N ASN A 56 -5.40 -7.21 11.49
CA ASN A 56 -6.15 -7.75 10.36
C ASN A 56 -5.43 -7.90 9.01
N ALA A 57 -4.80 -9.06 8.85
CA ALA A 57 -4.84 -9.80 7.58
C ALA A 57 -4.82 -11.32 7.81
N GLU A 58 -5.58 -11.80 8.80
CA GLU A 58 -5.99 -13.20 8.89
C GLU A 58 -7.48 -13.19 9.19
N GLU A 59 -8.30 -13.76 8.29
CA GLU A 59 -9.26 -14.81 8.64
C GLU A 59 -9.97 -15.37 7.38
N PRO A 60 -10.59 -16.57 7.44
CA PRO A 60 -10.10 -17.76 6.76
C PRO A 60 -11.11 -18.27 5.70
N GLY A 61 -10.67 -19.12 4.78
CA GLY A 61 -11.53 -19.55 3.67
C GLY A 61 -11.13 -20.88 3.04
N LYS A 62 -11.06 -21.95 3.85
CA LYS A 62 -11.14 -23.31 3.35
C LYS A 62 -12.36 -23.97 4.00
N ALA A 63 -13.39 -24.20 3.20
CA ALA A 63 -14.46 -25.18 3.45
C ALA A 63 -14.32 -26.28 2.41
#